data_AF-A0A1W1HZY1-F1
#
_entry.id   AF-A0A1W1HZY1-F1
#
_cell.length_a   1.000
_cell.length_b   1.000
_cell.length_c   1.000
_cell.angle_alpha   90.00
_cell.angle_beta   90.00
_cell.angle_gamma   90.00
#
_symmetry.space_group_name_H-M   'P 1'
#
loop_
_entity.id
_entity.type
_entity.pdbx_description
1 polymer ?
#
loop_
_entity_poly.entity_id
_entity_poly.type
_entity_poly.pdbx_seq_one_letter_code
_entity_poly.pdbx_strand_id
1 'polypeptide(L)'
;MIVTVSTKTMERVTGKLTDQPLLFQYTIKLVLLVSFLELILYRLVSRLGMHLSKLAADHQWIIPTFTALTEIGQWLLNAVAILLFLGLVLGLTNRLASRGWGGLNIVTVPCVALLLLLTVGFLFVPPTMIGSAIYNLTALTAIVLLMTEYLMTHHDWSHRVLGVVYLLGISGWLYYQMVSTFFSFLGTVIAPPFVYEFHRGGEALMVLASILVYGAYGRGLSFRSRNQHQRRRAIWFWGTAGTIFTVLLFLDYLLSRYDPVMASNIRKGADGIGWIFQFGMGYTFYLPFALYMAGLLCWSYTVIRLLTMGRLAGYGLGLMFIAGYALLYSNLTLMVVLGVMLLTMDRYRREPLEAPSAVGAPMLSGSDRLAGDHV
;
A
#
# COMPACT_ATOMS: atom_id res chain seq x y z
N MET A 1 -31.52 -33.00 21.57
CA MET A 1 -31.70 -32.01 20.48
C MET A 1 -30.36 -31.30 20.29
N ILE A 2 -29.47 -31.91 19.50
CA ILE A 2 -28.12 -31.40 19.27
C ILE A 2 -28.21 -30.49 18.05
N VAL A 3 -27.96 -29.20 18.24
CA VAL A 3 -27.92 -28.22 17.16
C VAL A 3 -26.72 -28.55 16.29
N THR A 4 -26.97 -29.18 15.14
CA THR A 4 -26.01 -29.34 14.05
C THR A 4 -25.72 -27.95 13.47
N VAL A 5 -24.66 -27.31 13.96
CA VAL A 5 -24.09 -26.13 13.32
C VAL A 5 -23.64 -26.56 11.92
N SER A 6 -24.36 -26.08 10.92
CA SER A 6 -24.16 -26.39 9.50
C SER A 6 -22.72 -26.10 9.08
N THR A 7 -22.03 -27.13 8.59
CA THR A 7 -20.68 -27.12 8.01
C THR A 7 -20.54 -26.25 6.75
N LYS A 8 -21.59 -25.54 6.31
CA LYS A 8 -21.57 -24.65 5.14
C LYS A 8 -20.97 -23.25 5.39
N THR A 9 -20.76 -22.84 6.64
CA THR A 9 -20.19 -21.50 6.95
C THR A 9 -18.65 -21.46 6.95
N MET A 10 -17.96 -22.61 6.85
CA MET A 10 -16.49 -22.66 6.84
C MET A 10 -15.85 -22.38 5.47
N GLU A 11 -16.62 -22.26 4.39
CA GLU A 11 -16.07 -22.26 3.02
C GLU A 11 -15.76 -20.88 2.40
N ARG A 12 -16.05 -19.75 3.06
CA ARG A 12 -15.74 -18.43 2.48
C ARG A 12 -15.40 -17.37 3.53
N VAL A 13 -14.28 -17.54 4.24
CA VAL A 13 -13.57 -16.34 4.71
C VAL A 13 -12.74 -15.83 3.53
N THR A 14 -13.43 -15.22 2.56
CA THR A 14 -12.75 -14.38 1.59
C THR A 14 -12.18 -13.20 2.37
N GLY A 15 -10.94 -12.74 2.17
CA GLY A 15 -10.43 -11.55 2.90
C GLY A 15 -11.11 -10.24 2.48
N LYS A 16 -12.43 -10.24 2.39
CA LYS A 16 -13.30 -9.09 2.22
C LYS A 16 -13.43 -8.39 3.56
N LEU A 17 -13.50 -7.07 3.49
CA LEU A 17 -13.70 -6.20 4.64
C LEU A 17 -15.08 -6.38 5.29
N THR A 18 -16.07 -6.91 4.54
CA THR A 18 -17.42 -7.23 5.07
C THR A 18 -17.43 -8.36 6.09
N ASP A 19 -16.39 -9.19 6.08
CA ASP A 19 -16.30 -10.38 6.92
C ASP A 19 -15.64 -10.04 8.27
N GLN A 20 -15.29 -8.76 8.48
CA GLN A 20 -14.66 -8.21 9.67
C GLN A 20 -15.69 -7.47 10.55
N PRO A 21 -15.39 -7.25 11.85
CA PRO A 21 -16.25 -6.47 12.73
C PRO A 21 -16.55 -5.08 12.15
N LEU A 22 -17.80 -4.62 12.31
CA LEU A 22 -18.28 -3.35 11.74
C LEU A 22 -17.37 -2.16 12.08
N LEU A 23 -16.92 -2.08 13.34
CA LEU A 23 -16.06 -1.00 13.81
C LEU A 23 -14.70 -0.99 13.07
N PHE A 24 -14.11 -2.16 12.77
CA PHE A 24 -12.91 -2.24 11.94
C PHE A 24 -13.19 -1.86 10.49
N GLN A 25 -14.30 -2.34 9.92
CA GLN A 25 -14.69 -2.01 8.55
C GLN A 25 -14.84 -0.49 8.34
N TYR A 26 -15.59 0.18 9.21
CA TYR A 26 -15.78 1.62 9.11
C TYR A 26 -14.49 2.39 9.38
N THR A 27 -13.68 1.95 10.35
CA THR A 27 -12.39 2.58 10.64
C THR A 27 -11.48 2.53 9.41
N ILE A 28 -11.27 1.37 8.78
CA ILE A 28 -10.37 1.27 7.61
C ILE A 28 -10.87 2.09 6.42
N LYS A 29 -12.18 2.10 6.17
CA LYS A 29 -12.77 2.95 5.11
C LYS A 29 -12.55 4.43 5.39
N LEU A 30 -12.76 4.84 6.64
CA LEU A 30 -12.66 6.23 7.06
C LEU A 30 -11.20 6.70 7.10
N VAL A 31 -10.26 5.86 7.56
CA VAL A 31 -8.81 6.10 7.43
C VAL A 31 -8.47 6.36 5.96
N LEU A 32 -8.85 5.45 5.05
CA LEU A 32 -8.53 5.61 3.62
C LEU A 32 -9.10 6.91 3.05
N LEU A 33 -10.35 7.23 3.35
CA LEU A 33 -11.02 8.44 2.86
C LEU A 33 -10.36 9.71 3.40
N VAL A 34 -10.16 9.80 4.71
CA VAL A 34 -9.57 10.98 5.36
C VAL A 34 -8.12 11.15 4.95
N SER A 35 -7.34 10.07 4.82
CA SER A 35 -5.97 10.12 4.30
C SER A 35 -5.92 10.58 2.84
N PHE A 36 -6.88 10.16 2.01
CA PHE A 36 -6.96 10.63 0.63
C PHE A 36 -7.32 12.12 0.55
N LEU A 37 -8.25 12.59 1.39
CA LEU A 37 -8.59 14.01 1.49
C LEU A 37 -7.43 14.84 2.03
N GLU A 38 -6.71 14.36 3.05
CA GLU A 38 -5.49 14.98 3.55
C GLU A 38 -4.45 15.12 2.44
N LEU A 39 -4.23 14.05 1.67
CA LEU A 39 -3.30 14.09 0.56
C LEU A 39 -3.64 15.21 -0.42
N ILE A 40 -4.91 15.32 -0.82
CA ILE A 40 -5.37 16.35 -1.76
C ILE A 40 -5.28 17.75 -1.14
N LEU A 41 -5.91 17.96 0.01
CA LEU A 41 -6.13 19.29 0.58
C LEU A 41 -4.90 19.85 1.30
N TYR A 42 -4.12 18.99 1.96
CA TYR A 42 -2.89 19.42 2.60
C TYR A 42 -1.73 19.40 1.61
N ARG A 43 -1.36 18.23 1.07
CA ARG A 43 -0.09 18.13 0.33
C ARG A 43 -0.16 18.68 -1.09
N LEU A 44 -1.23 18.41 -1.84
CA LEU A 44 -1.34 18.92 -3.21
C LEU A 44 -1.73 20.40 -3.24
N VAL A 45 -2.80 20.79 -2.55
CA VAL A 45 -3.32 22.16 -2.59
C VAL A 45 -2.38 23.17 -1.96
N SER A 46 -1.70 22.84 -0.84
CA SER A 46 -0.74 23.75 -0.22
C SER A 46 0.42 24.12 -1.16
N ARG A 47 0.96 23.16 -1.94
CA ARG A 47 2.01 23.48 -2.92
C ARG A 47 1.49 24.21 -4.15
N LEU A 48 0.28 23.90 -4.59
CA LEU A 48 -0.39 24.65 -5.67
C LEU A 48 -0.51 26.13 -5.27
N GLY A 49 -0.83 26.42 -4.00
CA GLY A 49 -0.84 27.78 -3.45
C GLY A 49 0.52 28.51 -3.54
N MET A 50 1.63 27.82 -3.28
CA MET A 50 2.98 28.42 -3.41
C MET A 50 3.31 28.86 -4.84
N HIS A 51 2.80 28.16 -5.86
CA HIS A 51 3.02 28.54 -7.28
C HIS A 51 2.00 29.56 -7.78
N LEU A 52 0.76 29.50 -7.28
CA LEU A 52 -0.27 30.50 -7.55
C LEU A 52 -0.03 31.82 -6.79
N SER A 53 0.99 31.90 -5.92
CA SER A 53 1.41 33.14 -5.27
C SER A 53 1.70 34.29 -6.25
N LYS A 54 2.11 33.98 -7.49
CA LYS A 54 2.29 34.97 -8.56
C LYS A 54 0.96 35.49 -9.13
N LEU A 55 -0.05 34.61 -9.25
CA LEU A 55 -1.41 34.96 -9.68
C LEU A 55 -2.23 35.61 -8.54
N ALA A 56 -1.83 35.38 -7.30
CA ALA A 56 -2.41 36.00 -6.12
C ALA A 56 -2.16 37.52 -6.04
N ALA A 57 -1.12 38.02 -6.74
CA ALA A 57 -0.92 39.45 -6.92
C ALA A 57 -2.06 40.10 -7.72
N ASP A 58 -2.61 39.37 -8.70
CA ASP A 58 -3.69 39.83 -9.57
C ASP A 58 -5.08 39.51 -8.97
N HIS A 59 -5.17 38.50 -8.09
CA HIS A 59 -6.45 38.01 -7.54
C HIS A 59 -6.35 37.78 -6.02
N GLN A 60 -6.81 38.76 -5.25
CA GLN A 60 -6.72 38.78 -3.78
C GLN A 60 -7.47 37.62 -3.08
N TRP A 61 -8.45 36.99 -3.74
CA TRP A 61 -9.22 35.87 -3.17
C TRP A 61 -8.45 34.54 -3.15
N ILE A 62 -7.34 34.43 -3.87
CA ILE A 62 -6.53 33.20 -3.94
C ILE A 62 -5.91 32.91 -2.58
N ILE A 63 -5.26 33.89 -1.95
CA ILE A 63 -4.58 33.73 -0.66
C ILE A 63 -5.51 33.17 0.43
N PRO A 64 -6.65 33.80 0.78
CA PRO A 64 -7.51 33.29 1.84
C PRO A 64 -8.08 31.89 1.51
N THR A 65 -8.33 31.59 0.24
CA THR A 65 -8.81 30.27 -0.19
C THR A 65 -7.77 29.18 0.08
N PHE A 66 -6.51 29.39 -0.34
CA PHE A 66 -5.43 28.42 -0.11
C PHE A 66 -5.06 28.29 1.36
N THR A 67 -5.12 29.37 2.13
CA THR A 67 -4.92 29.33 3.59
C THR A 67 -6.00 28.47 4.25
N ALA A 68 -7.29 28.71 3.96
CA ALA A 68 -8.38 27.93 4.52
C ALA A 68 -8.30 26.44 4.14
N LEU A 69 -7.97 26.13 2.87
CA LEU A 69 -7.81 24.74 2.44
C LEU A 69 -6.61 24.05 3.12
N THR A 70 -5.51 24.77 3.34
CA THR A 70 -4.34 24.25 4.03
C THR A 70 -4.64 23.99 5.50
N GLU A 71 -5.38 24.88 6.17
CA GLU A 71 -5.84 24.68 7.55
C GLU A 71 -6.71 23.43 7.65
N ILE A 72 -7.73 23.28 6.78
CA ILE A 72 -8.56 22.06 6.72
C ILE A 72 -7.67 20.82 6.52
N GLY A 73 -6.69 20.91 5.63
CA GLY A 73 -5.69 19.85 5.41
C GLY A 73 -4.92 19.47 6.69
N GLN A 74 -4.51 20.46 7.48
CA GLN A 74 -3.82 20.23 8.75
C GLN A 74 -4.72 19.58 9.81
N TRP A 75 -5.99 19.97 9.89
CA TRP A 75 -6.98 19.28 10.72
C TRP A 75 -7.16 17.81 10.29
N LEU A 76 -7.21 17.56 8.99
CA LEU A 76 -7.28 16.20 8.44
C LEU A 76 -6.02 15.39 8.79
N LEU A 77 -4.82 15.96 8.74
CA LEU A 77 -3.59 15.27 9.14
C LEU A 77 -3.66 14.74 10.59
N ASN A 78 -4.18 15.54 11.52
CA ASN A 78 -4.40 15.13 12.91
C ASN A 78 -5.47 14.04 13.01
N ALA A 79 -6.57 14.18 12.28
CA ALA A 79 -7.62 13.16 12.23
C ALA A 79 -7.09 11.83 11.69
N VAL A 80 -6.27 11.85 10.62
CA VAL A 80 -5.59 10.66 10.09
C VAL A 80 -4.75 9.99 11.16
N ALA A 81 -3.97 10.73 11.94
CA ALA A 81 -3.14 10.16 13.00
C ALA A 81 -3.98 9.40 14.05
N ILE A 82 -5.08 9.99 14.51
CA ILE A 82 -6.01 9.36 15.48
C ILE A 82 -6.62 8.09 14.88
N LEU A 83 -7.08 8.17 13.63
CA LEU A 83 -7.73 7.07 12.94
C LEU A 83 -6.76 5.93 12.63
N LEU A 84 -5.50 6.23 12.31
CA LEU A 84 -4.45 5.23 12.15
C LEU A 84 -4.14 4.52 13.46
N PHE A 85 -4.13 5.26 14.58
CA PHE A 85 -3.95 4.67 15.90
C PHE A 85 -5.07 3.68 16.20
N LEU A 86 -6.33 4.10 16.01
CA LEU A 86 -7.49 3.25 16.15
C LEU A 86 -7.43 2.04 15.18
N GLY A 87 -7.12 2.28 13.90
CA GLY A 87 -7.02 1.26 12.87
C GLY A 87 -5.96 0.19 13.16
N LEU A 88 -4.81 0.58 13.70
CA LEU A 88 -3.75 -0.33 14.12
C LEU A 88 -4.11 -1.12 15.37
N VAL A 89 -4.72 -0.48 16.38
CA VAL A 89 -5.21 -1.18 17.58
C VAL A 89 -6.25 -2.23 17.18
N LEU A 90 -7.22 -1.87 16.35
CA LEU A 90 -8.24 -2.80 15.86
C LEU A 90 -7.68 -3.88 14.95
N GLY A 91 -6.69 -3.53 14.12
CA GLY A 91 -5.99 -4.49 13.28
C GLY A 91 -5.23 -5.51 14.11
N LEU A 92 -4.56 -5.07 15.18
CA LEU A 92 -3.93 -5.95 16.16
C LEU A 92 -4.95 -6.85 16.85
N THR A 93 -6.04 -6.30 17.39
CA THR A 93 -7.05 -7.12 18.09
C THR A 93 -7.69 -8.14 17.15
N ASN A 94 -8.05 -7.76 15.92
CA ASN A 94 -8.57 -8.69 14.92
C ASN A 94 -7.54 -9.76 14.53
N ARG A 95 -6.26 -9.38 14.45
CA ARG A 95 -5.17 -10.30 14.16
C ARG A 95 -4.97 -11.30 15.31
N LEU A 96 -4.96 -10.85 16.56
CA LEU A 96 -4.90 -11.74 17.73
C LEU A 96 -6.11 -12.66 17.79
N ALA A 97 -7.32 -12.14 17.57
CA ALA A 97 -8.54 -12.92 17.61
C ALA A 97 -8.60 -13.99 16.51
N SER A 98 -8.06 -13.70 15.32
CA SER A 98 -8.10 -14.62 14.18
C SER A 98 -6.96 -15.64 14.15
N ARG A 99 -5.75 -15.23 14.54
CA ARG A 99 -4.52 -16.05 14.41
C ARG A 99 -3.94 -16.51 15.74
N GLY A 100 -4.39 -15.96 16.86
CA GLY A 100 -3.83 -16.26 18.17
C GLY A 100 -2.39 -15.77 18.35
N TRP A 101 -1.84 -16.11 19.51
CA TRP A 101 -0.51 -15.71 19.95
C TRP A 101 0.52 -16.79 19.63
N GLY A 102 0.93 -16.91 18.36
CA GLY A 102 1.86 -17.94 17.90
C GLY A 102 2.64 -17.55 16.63
N GLY A 103 3.74 -18.25 16.36
CA GLY A 103 4.58 -18.01 15.19
C GLY A 103 5.12 -16.57 15.12
N LEU A 104 5.05 -15.95 13.94
CA LEU A 104 5.50 -14.56 13.73
C LEU A 104 4.71 -13.53 14.55
N ASN A 105 3.50 -13.84 15.03
CA ASN A 105 2.70 -12.91 15.84
C ASN A 105 3.35 -12.62 17.19
N ILE A 106 4.13 -13.56 17.74
CA ILE A 106 4.83 -13.39 19.02
C ILE A 106 5.75 -12.17 18.98
N VAL A 107 6.32 -11.85 17.82
CA VAL A 107 7.22 -10.70 17.63
C VAL A 107 6.50 -9.54 16.94
N THR A 108 5.65 -9.83 15.96
CA THR A 108 4.95 -8.78 15.18
C THR A 108 4.03 -7.93 16.05
N VAL A 109 3.25 -8.56 16.93
CA VAL A 109 2.30 -7.87 17.83
C VAL A 109 3.03 -6.91 18.77
N PRO A 110 4.05 -7.32 19.55
CA PRO A 110 4.77 -6.39 20.40
C PRO A 110 5.53 -5.33 19.62
N CYS A 111 6.06 -5.62 18.43
CA CYS A 111 6.69 -4.58 17.60
C CYS A 111 5.69 -3.47 17.20
N VAL A 112 4.50 -3.84 16.71
CA VAL A 112 3.47 -2.85 16.34
C VAL A 112 2.93 -2.13 17.58
N ALA A 113 2.75 -2.82 18.70
CA ALA A 113 2.35 -2.20 19.96
C ALA A 113 3.42 -1.21 20.47
N LEU A 114 4.71 -1.56 20.35
CA LEU A 114 5.82 -0.67 20.70
C LEU A 114 5.84 0.57 19.80
N LEU A 115 5.58 0.44 18.50
CA LEU A 115 5.45 1.60 17.60
C LEU A 115 4.32 2.54 18.04
N LEU A 116 3.17 1.99 18.44
CA LEU A 116 2.06 2.79 18.96
C LEU A 116 2.45 3.50 20.26
N LEU A 117 3.07 2.79 21.20
CA LEU A 117 3.53 3.37 22.47
C LEU A 117 4.57 4.46 22.27
N LEU A 118 5.56 4.25 21.39
CA LEU A 118 6.55 5.26 21.04
C LEU A 118 5.90 6.49 20.40
N THR A 119 4.91 6.28 19.52
CA THR A 119 4.18 7.39 18.90
C THR A 119 3.43 8.23 19.94
N VAL A 120 2.79 7.59 20.94
CA VAL A 120 2.15 8.30 22.05
C VAL A 120 3.19 9.01 22.91
N GLY A 121 4.30 8.36 23.24
CA GLY A 121 5.39 8.96 24.00
C GLY A 121 5.94 10.23 23.32
N PHE A 122 6.08 10.19 22.00
CA PHE A 122 6.57 11.33 21.20
C PHE A 122 5.60 12.52 21.13
N LEU A 123 4.34 12.35 21.54
CA LEU A 123 3.41 13.48 21.71
C LEU A 123 3.76 14.34 22.93
N PHE A 124 4.32 13.73 23.98
CA PHE A 124 4.66 14.43 25.23
C PHE A 124 6.12 14.85 25.28
N VAL A 125 7.01 14.03 24.71
CA VAL A 125 8.46 14.26 24.72
C VAL A 125 8.95 14.18 23.28
N PRO A 126 9.45 15.27 22.68
CA PRO A 126 9.96 15.22 21.32
C PRO A 126 11.06 14.16 21.22
N PRO A 127 11.05 13.32 20.16
CA PRO A 127 12.01 12.23 20.05
C PRO A 127 13.43 12.77 19.99
N THR A 128 14.26 12.36 20.96
CA THR A 128 15.71 12.49 20.82
C THR A 128 16.20 11.55 19.71
N MET A 129 17.42 11.74 19.22
CA MET A 129 18.01 10.90 18.17
C MET A 129 17.97 9.39 18.48
N ILE A 130 18.07 9.01 19.77
CA ILE A 130 17.93 7.61 20.21
C ILE A 130 16.48 7.14 20.04
N GLY A 131 15.51 7.97 20.41
CA GLY A 131 14.09 7.67 20.23
C GLY A 131 13.73 7.43 18.76
N SER A 132 14.21 8.29 17.85
CA SER A 132 13.99 8.12 16.41
C SER A 132 14.68 6.87 15.86
N ALA A 133 15.90 6.55 16.32
CA ALA A 133 16.60 5.33 15.95
C ALA A 133 15.83 4.06 16.37
N ILE A 134 15.35 4.01 17.62
CA ILE A 134 14.54 2.89 18.14
C ILE A 134 13.25 2.76 17.34
N TYR A 135 12.58 3.89 17.05
CA TYR A 135 11.34 3.89 16.27
C TYR A 135 11.55 3.31 14.87
N ASN A 136 12.59 3.78 14.15
CA ASN A 136 12.88 3.33 12.78
C ASN A 136 13.30 1.85 12.74
N LEU A 137 14.08 1.39 13.72
CA LEU A 137 14.46 -0.02 13.83
C LEU A 137 13.24 -0.91 14.11
N THR A 138 12.34 -0.46 14.99
CA THR A 138 11.10 -1.17 15.31
C THR A 138 10.17 -1.21 14.09
N ALA A 139 10.08 -0.12 13.34
CA ALA A 139 9.29 -0.03 12.12
C ALA A 139 9.82 -0.97 11.04
N LEU A 140 11.14 -0.98 10.81
CA LEU A 140 11.80 -1.92 9.91
C LEU A 140 11.49 -3.37 10.31
N THR A 141 11.65 -3.70 11.59
CA THR A 141 11.40 -5.04 12.12
C THR A 141 9.94 -5.45 11.89
N ALA A 142 8.98 -4.58 12.21
CA ALA A 142 7.56 -4.84 11.99
C ALA A 142 7.24 -5.09 10.51
N ILE A 143 7.77 -4.25 9.61
CA ILE A 143 7.56 -4.38 8.16
C ILE A 143 8.18 -5.67 7.63
N VAL A 144 9.41 -6.01 8.03
CA VAL A 144 10.07 -7.26 7.62
C VAL A 144 9.26 -8.47 8.08
N LEU A 145 8.79 -8.49 9.32
CA LEU A 145 7.98 -9.60 9.84
C LEU A 145 6.65 -9.75 9.09
N LEU A 146 5.92 -8.65 8.89
CA LEU A 146 4.66 -8.66 8.15
C LEU A 146 4.87 -9.05 6.67
N MET A 147 5.93 -8.58 6.03
CA MET A 147 6.25 -8.95 4.64
C MET A 147 6.71 -10.40 4.54
N THR A 148 7.46 -10.91 5.52
CA THR A 148 7.83 -12.33 5.59
C THR A 148 6.58 -13.20 5.67
N GLU A 149 5.61 -12.82 6.52
CA GLU A 149 4.33 -13.50 6.58
C GLU A 149 3.54 -13.39 5.26
N TYR A 150 3.56 -12.22 4.61
CA TYR A 150 2.94 -12.06 3.29
C TYR A 150 3.53 -13.03 2.25
N LEU A 151 4.85 -13.21 2.25
CA LEU A 151 5.55 -14.12 1.35
C LEU A 151 5.29 -15.60 1.67
N MET A 152 5.16 -15.94 2.96
CA MET A 152 4.81 -17.29 3.41
C MET A 152 3.35 -17.64 3.04
N THR A 153 2.44 -16.67 3.15
CA THR A 153 1.02 -16.89 2.82
C THR A 153 0.77 -16.98 1.31
N HIS A 154 1.46 -16.15 0.50
CA HIS A 154 1.26 -16.12 -0.95
C HIS A 154 2.28 -17.01 -1.68
N HIS A 155 1.81 -18.14 -2.20
CA HIS A 155 2.65 -19.09 -2.94
C HIS A 155 2.85 -18.72 -4.42
N ASP A 156 1.96 -17.88 -4.96
CA ASP A 156 2.03 -17.42 -6.34
C ASP A 156 3.24 -16.52 -6.58
N TRP A 157 4.02 -16.82 -7.63
CA TRP A 157 5.25 -16.11 -7.95
C TRP A 157 5.04 -14.60 -8.15
N SER A 158 3.94 -14.19 -8.79
CA SER A 158 3.60 -12.78 -8.99
C SER A 158 3.43 -12.01 -7.68
N HIS A 159 2.84 -12.66 -6.66
CA HIS A 159 2.67 -12.05 -5.34
C HIS A 159 4.01 -12.02 -4.57
N ARG A 160 4.84 -13.04 -4.71
CA ARG A 160 6.16 -13.07 -4.07
C ARG A 160 7.10 -12.01 -4.63
N VAL A 161 7.18 -11.89 -5.95
CA VAL A 161 7.99 -10.86 -6.61
C VAL A 161 7.50 -9.46 -6.20
N LEU A 162 6.18 -9.23 -6.19
CA LEU A 162 5.62 -7.99 -5.66
C LEU A 162 6.07 -7.72 -4.22
N GLY A 163 5.92 -8.71 -3.33
CA GLY A 163 6.29 -8.57 -1.93
C GLY A 163 7.78 -8.24 -1.73
N VAL A 164 8.67 -8.95 -2.42
CA VAL A 164 10.12 -8.69 -2.34
C VAL A 164 10.49 -7.32 -2.89
N VAL A 165 9.99 -6.96 -4.07
CA VAL A 165 10.26 -5.66 -4.70
C VAL A 165 9.75 -4.52 -3.82
N TYR A 166 8.58 -4.68 -3.22
CA TYR A 166 8.01 -3.69 -2.32
C TYR A 166 8.80 -3.55 -1.01
N LEU A 167 9.24 -4.66 -0.40
CA LEU A 167 10.08 -4.65 0.80
C LEU A 167 11.41 -3.94 0.52
N LEU A 168 12.06 -4.25 -0.61
CA LEU A 168 13.30 -3.59 -1.02
C LEU A 168 13.08 -2.09 -1.28
N GLY A 169 11.95 -1.75 -1.90
CA GLY A 169 11.52 -0.36 -2.11
C GLY A 169 11.43 0.45 -0.82
N ILE A 170 10.67 -0.02 0.18
CA ILE A 170 10.60 0.63 1.49
C ILE A 170 11.97 0.65 2.17
N SER A 171 12.74 -0.44 2.05
CA SER A 171 14.04 -0.53 2.71
C SER A 171 15.03 0.53 2.24
N GLY A 172 14.99 0.93 0.96
CA GLY A 172 15.82 2.04 0.46
C GLY A 172 15.51 3.37 1.14
N TRP A 173 14.26 3.57 1.54
CA TRP A 173 13.86 4.75 2.30
C TRP A 173 14.23 4.64 3.79
N LEU A 174 13.95 3.50 4.43
CA LEU A 174 14.34 3.29 5.83
C LEU A 174 15.86 3.38 5.99
N TYR A 175 16.62 2.91 5.00
CA TYR A 175 18.06 3.10 4.91
C TYR A 175 18.43 4.59 4.90
N TYR A 176 17.80 5.38 4.03
CA TYR A 176 18.00 6.83 4.00
C TYR A 176 17.76 7.46 5.38
N GLN A 177 16.65 7.13 6.03
CA GLN A 177 16.31 7.72 7.33
C GLN A 177 17.25 7.26 8.45
N MET A 178 17.58 5.97 8.53
CA MET A 178 18.46 5.43 9.57
C MET A 178 19.89 5.96 9.41
N VAL A 179 20.45 5.92 8.21
CA VAL A 179 21.83 6.36 7.96
C VAL A 179 21.94 7.88 8.15
N SER A 180 20.97 8.66 7.69
CA SER A 180 20.97 10.13 7.92
C SER A 180 20.90 10.46 9.41
N THR A 181 20.06 9.74 10.16
CA THR A 181 19.95 9.89 11.63
C THR A 181 21.29 9.56 12.31
N PHE A 182 21.96 8.49 11.87
CA PHE A 182 23.23 8.06 12.43
C PHE A 182 24.40 9.01 12.11
N PHE A 183 24.47 9.54 10.88
CA PHE A 183 25.47 10.54 10.51
C PHE A 183 25.27 11.87 11.22
N SER A 184 24.00 12.27 11.41
CA SER A 184 23.68 13.44 12.26
C SER A 184 24.10 13.22 13.71
N PHE A 185 23.98 11.99 14.23
CA PHE A 185 24.47 11.63 15.56
C PHE A 185 26.00 11.72 15.69
N LEU A 186 26.74 11.31 14.66
CA LEU A 186 28.20 11.41 14.64
C LEU A 186 28.72 12.85 14.42
N GLY A 187 27.83 13.84 14.29
CA GLY A 187 28.19 15.25 14.07
C GLY A 187 28.84 15.51 12.70
N THR A 188 28.73 14.57 11.76
CA THR A 188 29.35 14.68 10.44
C THR A 188 28.46 15.52 9.52
N VAL A 189 29.02 16.60 8.96
CA VAL A 189 28.35 17.49 7.98
C VAL A 189 28.39 16.91 6.56
N ILE A 190 29.18 15.86 6.35
CA ILE A 190 29.33 15.20 5.04
C ILE A 190 28.13 14.31 4.80
N ALA A 191 27.50 14.49 3.63
CA ALA A 191 26.41 13.62 3.20
C ALA A 191 26.89 12.15 3.15
N PRO A 192 26.16 11.20 3.75
CA PRO A 192 26.61 9.82 3.81
C PRO A 192 26.76 9.22 2.40
N PRO A 193 27.85 8.50 2.11
CA PRO A 193 28.09 7.93 0.80
C PRO A 193 27.00 6.91 0.44
N PHE A 194 26.59 6.90 -0.83
CA PHE A 194 25.56 6.00 -1.41
C PHE A 194 24.11 6.19 -0.92
N VAL A 195 23.85 7.07 0.05
CA VAL A 195 22.50 7.22 0.63
C VAL A 195 21.48 7.73 -0.39
N TYR A 196 21.87 8.64 -1.26
CA TYR A 196 20.97 9.14 -2.31
C TYR A 196 20.77 8.12 -3.44
N GLU A 197 21.78 7.32 -3.76
CA GLU A 197 21.73 6.27 -4.75
C GLU A 197 20.83 5.12 -4.31
N PHE A 198 20.94 4.68 -3.05
CA PHE A 198 20.03 3.70 -2.45
C PHE A 198 18.60 4.24 -2.36
N HIS A 199 18.43 5.51 -2.03
CA HIS A 199 17.12 6.15 -2.04
C HIS A 199 16.48 6.14 -3.44
N ARG A 200 17.25 6.51 -4.48
CA ARG A 200 16.80 6.45 -5.89
C ARG A 200 16.51 5.02 -6.36
N GLY A 201 17.30 4.04 -5.91
CA GLY A 201 17.06 2.62 -6.19
C GLY A 201 15.74 2.13 -5.56
N GLY A 202 15.50 2.47 -4.31
CA GLY A 202 14.24 2.19 -3.61
C GLY A 202 13.03 2.82 -4.31
N GLU A 203 13.21 4.04 -4.81
CA GLU A 203 12.21 4.74 -5.61
C GLU A 203 11.83 3.97 -6.90
N ALA A 204 12.83 3.56 -7.67
CA ALA A 204 12.61 2.78 -8.88
C ALA A 204 11.91 1.46 -8.59
N LEU A 205 12.25 0.83 -7.46
CA LEU A 205 11.63 -0.41 -7.03
C LEU A 205 10.15 -0.25 -6.68
N MET A 206 9.66 0.87 -6.11
CA MET A 206 8.19 0.98 -5.91
C MET A 206 7.41 1.51 -7.09
N VAL A 207 8.06 2.17 -8.06
CA VAL A 207 7.45 2.31 -9.39
C VAL A 207 7.24 0.92 -9.99
N LEU A 208 8.25 0.06 -9.94
CA LEU A 208 8.14 -1.32 -10.38
C LEU A 208 7.09 -2.10 -9.58
N ALA A 209 7.05 -1.94 -8.25
CA ALA A 209 6.02 -2.56 -7.40
C ALA A 209 4.61 -2.13 -7.82
N SER A 210 4.40 -0.85 -8.15
CA SER A 210 3.12 -0.32 -8.63
C SER A 210 2.64 -0.99 -9.93
N ILE A 211 3.59 -1.32 -10.82
CA ILE A 211 3.30 -2.12 -12.03
C ILE A 211 3.02 -3.58 -11.65
N LEU A 212 3.81 -4.16 -10.76
CA LEU A 212 3.65 -5.55 -10.31
C LEU A 212 2.34 -5.80 -9.55
N VAL A 213 1.78 -4.79 -8.87
CA VAL A 213 0.44 -4.86 -8.25
C VAL A 213 -0.60 -5.31 -9.28
N TYR A 214 -0.52 -4.79 -10.51
CA TYR A 214 -1.38 -5.20 -11.60
C TYR A 214 -1.16 -6.66 -12.00
N GLY A 215 0.09 -7.13 -12.02
CA GLY A 215 0.40 -8.53 -12.28
C GLY A 215 -0.11 -9.48 -11.18
N ALA A 216 0.04 -9.10 -9.92
CA ALA A 216 -0.33 -9.93 -8.77
C ALA A 216 -1.85 -9.97 -8.54
N TYR A 217 -2.50 -8.79 -8.51
CA TYR A 217 -3.92 -8.66 -8.16
C TYR A 217 -4.84 -8.42 -9.36
N GLY A 218 -4.30 -8.03 -10.52
CA GLY A 218 -5.06 -7.67 -11.72
C GLY A 218 -5.46 -8.82 -12.65
N ARG A 219 -5.52 -10.08 -12.14
CA ARG A 219 -5.76 -11.37 -12.86
C ARG A 219 -6.83 -11.43 -13.97
N GLY A 220 -7.62 -10.38 -14.19
CA GLY A 220 -8.58 -10.27 -15.30
C GLY A 220 -8.05 -9.65 -16.60
N LEU A 221 -6.74 -9.38 -16.75
CA LEU A 221 -6.20 -8.64 -17.91
C LEU A 221 -5.04 -9.36 -18.60
N SER A 222 -4.85 -10.65 -18.34
CA SER A 222 -3.96 -11.47 -19.17
C SER A 222 -4.47 -11.46 -20.61
N PHE A 223 -3.58 -11.16 -21.56
CA PHE A 223 -3.85 -11.34 -23.01
C PHE A 223 -4.31 -12.78 -23.33
N ARG A 224 -4.00 -13.73 -22.44
CA ARG A 224 -4.35 -15.15 -22.52
C ARG A 224 -5.70 -15.50 -21.86
N SER A 225 -6.51 -14.53 -21.45
CA SER A 225 -7.87 -14.81 -20.96
C SER A 225 -8.77 -15.31 -22.09
N ARG A 226 -9.48 -16.41 -21.84
CA ARG A 226 -10.48 -16.99 -22.77
C ARG A 226 -11.75 -16.12 -22.87
N ASN A 227 -11.94 -15.16 -21.95
CA ASN A 227 -13.11 -14.28 -21.92
C ASN A 227 -12.91 -13.04 -22.81
N GLN A 228 -13.74 -12.91 -23.84
CA GLN A 228 -13.65 -11.84 -24.84
C GLN A 228 -13.84 -10.43 -24.25
N HIS A 229 -14.69 -10.27 -23.22
CA HIS A 229 -14.89 -8.98 -22.55
C HIS A 229 -13.67 -8.56 -21.72
N GLN A 230 -13.03 -9.52 -21.04
CA GLN A 230 -11.80 -9.27 -20.29
C GLN A 230 -10.65 -8.93 -21.22
N ARG A 231 -10.52 -9.66 -22.34
CA ARG A 231 -9.50 -9.39 -23.36
C ARG A 231 -9.68 -8.01 -24.00
N ARG A 232 -10.92 -7.61 -24.33
CA ARG A 232 -11.20 -6.28 -24.90
C ARG A 232 -10.83 -5.17 -23.91
N ARG A 233 -11.16 -5.31 -22.62
CA ARG A 233 -10.76 -4.34 -21.58
C ARG A 233 -9.24 -4.27 -21.40
N ALA A 234 -8.55 -5.41 -21.48
CA ALA A 234 -7.09 -5.47 -21.44
C ALA A 234 -6.46 -4.73 -22.62
N ILE A 235 -6.96 -4.98 -23.84
CA ILE A 235 -6.47 -4.31 -25.05
C ILE A 235 -6.69 -2.80 -24.96
N TRP A 236 -7.86 -2.34 -24.52
CA TRP A 236 -8.10 -0.91 -24.34
C TRP A 236 -7.18 -0.29 -23.28
N PHE A 237 -7.00 -0.96 -22.14
CA PHE A 237 -6.11 -0.47 -21.08
C PHE A 237 -4.65 -0.41 -21.55
N TRP A 238 -4.13 -1.47 -22.19
CA TRP A 238 -2.77 -1.50 -22.71
C TRP A 238 -2.58 -0.57 -23.90
N GLY A 239 -3.59 -0.41 -24.75
CA GLY A 239 -3.57 0.54 -25.85
C GLY A 239 -3.51 1.99 -25.36
N THR A 240 -4.34 2.36 -24.39
CA THR A 240 -4.29 3.72 -23.80
C THR A 240 -3.03 3.95 -23.00
N ALA A 241 -2.62 2.99 -22.16
CA ALA A 241 -1.39 3.08 -21.38
C ALA A 241 -0.15 3.16 -22.28
N GLY A 242 -0.09 2.34 -23.32
CA GLY A 242 0.98 2.36 -24.33
C GLY A 242 1.02 3.69 -25.07
N THR A 243 -0.13 4.19 -25.52
CA THR A 243 -0.20 5.49 -26.22
C THR A 243 0.27 6.64 -25.32
N ILE A 244 -0.24 6.70 -24.07
CA ILE A 244 0.18 7.70 -23.08
C ILE A 244 1.69 7.58 -22.83
N PHE A 245 2.20 6.37 -22.63
CA PHE A 245 3.62 6.13 -22.41
C PHE A 245 4.48 6.60 -23.58
N THR A 246 4.13 6.25 -24.82
CA THR A 246 4.86 6.65 -26.03
C THR A 246 4.83 8.16 -26.23
N VAL A 247 3.67 8.80 -26.04
CA VAL A 247 3.54 10.26 -26.12
C VAL A 247 4.42 10.94 -25.08
N LEU A 248 4.39 10.48 -23.83
CA LEU A 248 5.21 11.05 -22.77
C LEU A 248 6.70 10.84 -23.01
N LEU A 249 7.11 9.66 -23.50
CA LEU A 249 8.51 9.39 -23.86
C LEU A 249 8.96 10.29 -25.02
N PHE A 250 8.10 10.50 -26.03
CA PHE A 250 8.37 11.42 -27.12
C PHE A 250 8.55 12.86 -26.61
N LEU A 251 7.61 13.34 -25.77
CA LEU A 251 7.65 14.69 -25.21
C LEU A 251 8.85 14.92 -24.28
N ASP A 252 9.29 13.89 -23.56
CA ASP A 252 10.38 14.01 -22.59
C ASP A 252 11.77 13.83 -23.25
N TYR A 253 11.93 12.79 -24.08
CA TYR A 253 13.23 12.40 -24.63
C TYR A 253 13.48 12.89 -26.06
N LEU A 254 12.51 12.76 -26.95
CA LEU A 254 12.71 13.11 -28.36
C LEU A 254 12.55 14.61 -28.59
N LEU A 255 11.54 15.23 -27.99
CA LEU A 255 11.32 16.67 -28.12
C LEU A 255 12.49 17.48 -27.54
N SER A 256 13.12 17.01 -26.46
CA SER A 256 14.31 17.68 -25.89
C SER A 256 15.53 17.64 -26.81
N ARG A 257 15.57 16.73 -27.79
CA ARG A 257 16.62 16.68 -28.84
C ARG A 257 16.31 17.59 -30.03
N TYR A 258 15.02 17.81 -30.34
CA TYR A 258 14.59 18.61 -31.50
C TYR A 258 14.40 20.10 -31.16
N ASP A 259 13.70 20.41 -30.07
CA ASP A 259 13.46 21.77 -29.60
C ASP A 259 13.51 21.81 -28.06
N PRO A 260 14.64 22.23 -27.48
CA PRO A 260 14.81 22.26 -26.02
C PRO A 260 13.93 23.31 -25.33
N VAL A 261 13.50 24.36 -26.04
CA VAL A 261 12.67 25.43 -25.48
C VAL A 261 11.23 24.95 -25.34
N MET A 262 10.69 24.33 -26.38
CA MET A 262 9.36 23.74 -26.34
C MET A 262 9.28 22.59 -25.33
N ALA A 263 10.31 21.74 -25.26
CA ALA A 263 10.41 20.69 -24.25
C ALA A 263 10.45 21.26 -22.82
N SER A 264 11.18 22.35 -22.58
CA SER A 264 11.22 23.03 -21.27
C SER A 264 9.84 23.55 -20.87
N ASN A 265 9.09 24.16 -21.78
CA ASN A 265 7.75 24.69 -21.50
C ASN A 265 6.73 23.58 -21.23
N ILE A 266 6.80 22.46 -21.97
CA ILE A 266 5.94 21.30 -21.72
C ILE A 266 6.27 20.65 -20.38
N ARG A 267 7.55 20.50 -20.02
CA ARG A 267 7.97 20.01 -18.69
C ARG A 267 7.45 20.90 -17.57
N LYS A 268 7.56 22.22 -17.71
CA LYS A 268 6.97 23.18 -16.74
C LYS A 268 5.45 23.02 -16.59
N GLY A 269 4.73 22.70 -17.68
CA GLY A 269 3.31 22.38 -17.61
C GLY A 269 3.02 21.03 -16.94
N ALA A 270 3.90 20.05 -17.16
CA ALA A 270 3.81 18.71 -16.56
C ALA A 270 4.25 18.65 -15.10
N ASP A 271 5.01 19.63 -14.60
CA ASP A 271 5.43 19.74 -13.20
C ASP A 271 4.22 19.64 -12.24
N GLY A 272 3.07 20.19 -12.62
CA GLY A 272 1.83 20.09 -11.85
C GLY A 272 1.33 18.65 -11.65
N ILE A 273 1.46 17.79 -12.67
CA ILE A 273 1.16 16.36 -12.56
C ILE A 273 2.26 15.66 -11.75
N GLY A 274 3.51 16.11 -11.92
CA GLY A 274 4.64 15.61 -11.16
C GLY A 274 4.45 15.76 -9.63
N TRP A 275 3.77 16.81 -9.18
CA TRP A 275 3.51 16.99 -7.75
C TRP A 275 2.65 15.90 -7.13
N ILE A 276 1.71 15.32 -7.89
CA ILE A 276 0.90 14.19 -7.41
C ILE A 276 1.81 13.02 -7.03
N PHE A 277 2.84 12.76 -7.82
CA PHE A 277 3.82 11.70 -7.61
C PHE A 277 4.83 12.06 -6.51
N GLN A 278 5.28 13.31 -6.45
CA GLN A 278 6.20 13.75 -5.40
C GLN A 278 5.55 13.80 -4.01
N PHE A 279 4.24 14.05 -3.91
CA PHE A 279 3.56 14.21 -2.62
C PHE A 279 2.61 13.09 -2.23
N GLY A 280 1.94 12.52 -3.23
CA GLY A 280 1.19 11.28 -3.09
C GLY A 280 2.16 10.16 -2.81
N MET A 281 3.08 9.96 -3.74
CA MET A 281 4.00 8.85 -3.65
C MET A 281 5.34 9.20 -3.06
N GLY A 282 5.80 10.46 -2.93
CA GLY A 282 7.14 10.77 -2.38
C GLY A 282 8.28 10.73 -3.41
N TYR A 283 7.97 10.70 -4.71
CA TYR A 283 8.93 10.51 -5.78
C TYR A 283 9.84 11.72 -6.03
N THR A 284 11.13 11.48 -6.29
CA THR A 284 12.12 12.51 -6.64
C THR A 284 12.33 12.68 -8.15
N PHE A 285 11.57 11.93 -8.97
CA PHE A 285 11.64 11.96 -10.44
C PHE A 285 12.99 11.57 -11.03
N TYR A 286 13.62 10.55 -10.45
CA TYR A 286 14.84 9.99 -11.00
C TYR A 286 14.60 9.24 -12.33
N LEU A 287 13.42 8.64 -12.51
CA LEU A 287 13.06 7.92 -13.73
C LEU A 287 12.37 8.84 -14.77
N PRO A 288 12.32 8.44 -16.05
CA PRO A 288 11.46 9.11 -17.03
C PRO A 288 10.01 9.19 -16.54
N PHE A 289 9.38 10.35 -16.70
CA PHE A 289 8.02 10.63 -16.21
C PHE A 289 6.99 9.58 -16.68
N ALA A 290 7.17 9.05 -17.89
CA ALA A 290 6.34 8.01 -18.48
C ALA A 290 6.27 6.73 -17.62
N LEU A 291 7.35 6.34 -16.94
CA LEU A 291 7.37 5.14 -16.08
C LEU A 291 6.53 5.33 -14.82
N TYR A 292 6.58 6.52 -14.22
CA TYR A 292 5.72 6.86 -13.09
C TYR A 292 4.24 6.81 -13.50
N MET A 293 3.90 7.39 -14.65
CA MET A 293 2.54 7.33 -15.18
C MET A 293 2.06 5.91 -15.46
N ALA A 294 2.93 5.05 -16.02
CA ALA A 294 2.61 3.64 -16.20
C ALA A 294 2.34 2.93 -14.86
N GLY A 295 3.18 3.16 -13.85
CA GLY A 295 2.99 2.65 -12.50
C GLY A 295 1.68 3.10 -11.87
N LEU A 296 1.35 4.39 -11.96
CA LEU A 296 0.12 4.95 -11.40
C LEU A 296 -1.13 4.42 -12.11
N LEU A 297 -1.12 4.28 -13.43
CA LEU A 297 -2.25 3.69 -14.17
C LEU A 297 -2.48 2.23 -13.77
N CYS A 298 -1.41 1.44 -13.69
CA CYS A 298 -1.47 0.03 -13.27
C CYS A 298 -1.98 -0.12 -11.83
N TRP A 299 -1.45 0.70 -10.93
CA TRP A 299 -1.81 0.71 -9.53
C TRP A 299 -3.26 1.18 -9.31
N SER A 300 -3.63 2.35 -9.84
CA SER A 300 -4.94 2.97 -9.62
C SER A 300 -6.08 2.08 -10.11
N TYR A 301 -5.94 1.52 -11.31
CA TYR A 301 -6.90 0.55 -11.83
C TYR A 301 -7.08 -0.64 -10.87
N THR A 302 -5.98 -1.21 -10.39
CA THR A 302 -6.00 -2.40 -9.54
C THR A 302 -6.58 -2.10 -8.16
N VAL A 303 -6.19 -0.99 -7.54
CA VAL A 303 -6.67 -0.57 -6.23
C VAL A 303 -8.15 -0.22 -6.27
N ILE A 304 -8.61 0.58 -7.25
CA ILE A 304 -10.04 0.89 -7.42
C ILE A 304 -10.85 -0.40 -7.60
N ARG A 305 -10.34 -1.34 -8.40
CA ARG A 305 -10.97 -2.65 -8.57
C ARG A 305 -11.03 -3.45 -7.26
N LEU A 306 -9.97 -3.47 -6.46
CA LEU A 306 -9.96 -4.17 -5.18
C LEU A 306 -10.89 -3.52 -4.14
N LEU A 307 -10.95 -2.18 -4.11
CA LEU A 307 -11.84 -1.41 -3.24
C LEU A 307 -13.31 -1.64 -3.60
N THR A 308 -13.66 -1.62 -4.89
CA THR A 308 -15.02 -1.94 -5.37
C THR A 308 -15.43 -3.38 -5.07
N MET A 309 -14.47 -4.32 -5.06
CA MET A 309 -14.69 -5.69 -4.61
C MET A 309 -14.74 -5.85 -3.07
N GLY A 310 -14.42 -4.79 -2.32
CA GLY A 310 -14.37 -4.80 -0.86
C GLY A 310 -13.21 -5.61 -0.27
N ARG A 311 -12.13 -5.85 -1.02
CA ARG A 311 -10.98 -6.66 -0.55
C ARG A 311 -10.01 -5.85 0.31
N LEU A 312 -9.52 -6.45 1.39
CA LEU A 312 -8.57 -5.84 2.32
C LEU A 312 -7.28 -5.38 1.62
N ALA A 313 -6.79 -6.14 0.63
CA ALA A 313 -5.61 -5.77 -0.14
C ALA A 313 -5.76 -4.42 -0.86
N GLY A 314 -6.97 -4.04 -1.28
CA GLY A 314 -7.22 -2.75 -1.92
C GLY A 314 -7.01 -1.59 -0.96
N TYR A 315 -7.52 -1.71 0.27
CA TYR A 315 -7.31 -0.72 1.32
C TYR A 315 -5.84 -0.66 1.74
N GLY A 316 -5.17 -1.80 1.87
CA GLY A 316 -3.75 -1.86 2.19
C GLY A 316 -2.87 -1.14 1.17
N LEU A 317 -2.99 -1.53 -0.11
CA LEU A 317 -2.26 -0.89 -1.22
C LEU A 317 -2.62 0.60 -1.37
N GLY A 318 -3.86 0.97 -1.07
CA GLY A 318 -4.34 2.35 -0.98
C GLY A 318 -3.56 3.17 0.05
N LEU A 319 -3.54 2.71 1.29
CA LEU A 319 -2.84 3.37 2.40
C LEU A 319 -1.34 3.45 2.16
N MET A 320 -0.74 2.37 1.67
CA MET A 320 0.68 2.32 1.35
C MET A 320 1.07 3.31 0.25
N PHE A 321 0.17 3.58 -0.70
CA PHE A 321 0.39 4.61 -1.71
C PHE A 321 0.21 6.02 -1.16
N ILE A 322 -0.82 6.28 -0.36
CA ILE A 322 -1.10 7.61 0.22
C ILE A 322 -0.01 8.02 1.23
N ALA A 323 0.52 7.04 1.96
CA ALA A 323 1.69 7.25 2.80
C ALA A 323 2.88 7.75 1.97
N GLY A 324 3.00 7.25 0.73
CA GLY A 324 4.10 7.53 -0.18
C GLY A 324 5.47 7.15 0.41
N TYR A 325 6.54 7.72 -0.15
CA TYR A 325 7.89 7.77 0.38
C TYR A 325 8.05 8.88 1.43
N ALA A 326 6.95 9.49 1.88
CA ALA A 326 6.97 10.48 2.95
C ALA A 326 6.93 9.82 4.34
N LEU A 327 7.59 8.69 4.52
CA LEU A 327 7.70 8.01 5.82
C LEU A 327 8.42 8.88 6.90
N LEU A 328 8.88 10.09 6.55
CA LEU A 328 9.51 11.08 7.44
C LEU A 328 8.66 11.37 8.68
N TYR A 329 7.33 11.31 8.54
CA TYR A 329 6.41 11.47 9.65
C TYR A 329 5.99 10.11 10.23
N SER A 330 5.92 10.03 11.56
CA SER A 330 5.55 8.82 12.30
C SER A 330 4.18 8.28 11.89
N ASN A 331 3.19 9.16 11.65
CA ASN A 331 1.87 8.77 11.16
C ASN A 331 1.93 8.08 9.78
N LEU A 332 2.81 8.48 8.87
CA LEU A 332 2.95 7.85 7.55
C LEU A 332 3.64 6.49 7.63
N THR A 333 4.59 6.34 8.55
CA THR A 333 5.15 5.03 8.89
C THR A 333 4.09 4.07 9.42
N LEU A 334 3.24 4.53 10.35
CA LEU A 334 2.11 3.74 10.85
C LEU A 334 1.10 3.39 9.75
N MET A 335 0.88 4.28 8.78
CA MET A 335 0.02 4.02 7.62
C MET A 335 0.55 2.88 6.74
N VAL A 336 1.87 2.84 6.50
CA VAL A 336 2.50 1.72 5.77
C VAL A 336 2.40 0.42 6.58
N VAL A 337 2.69 0.45 7.88
CA VAL A 337 2.55 -0.73 8.76
C VAL A 337 1.12 -1.27 8.74
N LEU A 338 0.12 -0.39 8.85
CA LEU A 338 -1.29 -0.77 8.74
C LEU A 338 -1.59 -1.37 7.36
N GLY A 339 -1.12 -0.73 6.28
CA GLY A 339 -1.38 -1.20 4.93
C GLY A 339 -0.79 -2.59 4.65
N VAL A 340 0.45 -2.85 5.09
CA VAL A 340 1.07 -4.18 4.98
C VAL A 340 0.32 -5.19 5.84
N MET A 341 -0.10 -4.81 7.06
CA MET A 341 -0.91 -5.67 7.91
C MET A 341 -2.21 -6.07 7.21
N LEU A 342 -2.92 -5.16 6.55
CA LEU A 342 -4.12 -5.47 5.77
C LEU A 342 -3.83 -6.43 4.61
N LEU A 343 -2.68 -6.32 3.94
CA LEU A 343 -2.27 -7.28 2.90
C LEU A 343 -2.08 -8.68 3.45
N THR A 344 -1.49 -8.82 4.63
CA THR A 344 -1.34 -10.15 5.27
C THR A 344 -2.70 -10.74 5.65
N MET A 345 -3.71 -9.92 5.94
CA MET A 345 -5.05 -10.36 6.33
C MET A 345 -5.97 -10.72 5.14
N ASP A 346 -5.64 -10.29 3.92
CA ASP A 346 -6.49 -10.44 2.71
C ASP A 346 -6.74 -11.90 2.27
N ARG A 347 -5.97 -12.89 2.76
CA ARG A 347 -6.12 -14.29 2.34
C ARG A 347 -5.82 -15.34 3.40
N TYR A 348 -6.20 -15.11 4.65
CA TYR A 348 -6.06 -16.20 5.63
C TYR A 348 -7.03 -17.35 5.32
N ARG A 349 -6.54 -18.37 4.62
CA ARG A 349 -7.14 -19.70 4.57
C ARG A 349 -6.87 -20.32 5.94
N ARG A 350 -7.92 -20.49 6.74
CA ARG A 350 -7.85 -21.34 7.93
C ARG A 350 -7.70 -22.76 7.41
N GLU A 351 -6.48 -23.29 7.32
CA GLU A 351 -6.33 -24.73 7.26
C GLU A 351 -6.92 -25.28 8.55
N PRO A 352 -7.93 -26.16 8.50
CA PRO A 352 -8.36 -26.83 9.70
C PRO A 352 -7.14 -27.60 10.21
N LEU A 353 -6.70 -27.29 11.43
CA LEU A 353 -5.90 -28.21 12.22
C LEU A 353 -6.52 -29.60 12.03
N GLU A 354 -5.72 -30.54 11.53
CA GLU A 354 -6.12 -31.94 11.35
C GLU A 354 -6.88 -32.38 12.60
N ALA A 355 -8.19 -32.59 12.45
CA ALA A 355 -8.92 -33.35 13.44
C ALA A 355 -8.27 -34.75 13.45
N PRO A 356 -7.93 -35.32 14.62
CA PRO A 356 -7.31 -36.63 14.67
C PRO A 356 -8.23 -37.60 13.92
N SER A 357 -7.65 -38.27 12.92
CA SER A 357 -8.30 -39.26 12.07
C SER A 357 -9.12 -40.21 12.94
N ALA A 358 -10.44 -40.16 12.79
CA ALA A 358 -11.31 -41.17 13.38
C ALA A 358 -10.91 -42.53 12.80
N VAL A 359 -10.40 -43.38 13.69
CA VAL A 359 -10.01 -44.77 13.45
C VAL A 359 -11.13 -45.50 12.71
N GLY A 360 -10.74 -46.23 11.67
CA GLY A 360 -11.63 -46.87 10.71
C GLY A 360 -12.69 -47.76 11.34
N ALA A 361 -13.94 -47.54 10.93
CA ALA A 361 -14.98 -48.55 10.98
C ALA A 361 -14.80 -49.50 9.77
N PRO A 362 -14.98 -50.82 9.92
CA PRO A 362 -14.66 -51.79 8.88
C PRO A 362 -15.72 -51.77 7.76
N MET A 363 -15.24 -51.79 6.52
CA MET A 363 -16.03 -52.05 5.31
C MET A 363 -16.50 -53.52 5.31
N LEU A 364 -17.81 -53.74 5.35
CA LEU A 364 -18.42 -55.02 4.98
C LEU A 364 -18.62 -55.04 3.47
N SER A 365 -17.77 -55.79 2.76
CA SER A 365 -18.02 -56.25 1.40
C SER A 365 -18.98 -57.44 1.42
N GLY A 366 -20.01 -57.42 0.59
CA GLY A 366 -20.85 -58.58 0.29
C GLY A 366 -21.38 -58.48 -1.14
N SER A 367 -20.97 -59.43 -1.97
CA SER A 367 -21.14 -59.53 -3.42
C SER A 367 -22.50 -60.07 -3.87
N ASP A 368 -22.79 -59.79 -5.15
CA ASP A 368 -23.66 -60.51 -6.10
C ASP A 368 -25.19 -60.54 -5.90
N ARG A 369 -25.88 -59.91 -6.86
CA ARG A 369 -26.87 -60.58 -7.74
C ARG A 369 -27.22 -59.72 -8.96
N LEU A 370 -26.84 -60.24 -10.13
CA LEU A 370 -27.43 -59.93 -11.44
C LEU A 370 -28.89 -60.42 -11.49
N ALA A 371 -29.79 -59.65 -12.12
CA ALA A 371 -30.73 -60.06 -13.19
C ALA A 371 -32.02 -59.19 -13.22
N GLY A 372 -32.33 -58.62 -14.39
CA GLY A 372 -33.67 -58.15 -14.86
C GLY A 372 -34.33 -57.00 -14.08
N ASP A 373 -35.15 -56.13 -14.64
CA ASP A 373 -35.85 -56.12 -15.93
C ASP A 373 -36.34 -54.68 -16.21
N HIS A 374 -36.72 -54.40 -17.45
CA HIS A 374 -37.28 -53.14 -17.94
C HIS A 374 -38.60 -52.73 -17.24
N VAL A 375 -38.80 -51.41 -17.01
CA VAL A 375 -39.84 -50.53 -17.64
C VAL A 375 -39.33 -49.09 -17.59
#